data_AF-A0AA42ZRW9-F1
#
_entry.id   AF-A0AA42ZRW9-F1
#
_cell.length_a   1.000
_cell.length_b   1.000
_cell.length_c   1.000
_cell.angle_alpha   90.00
_cell.angle_beta   90.00
_cell.angle_gamma   90.00
#
_symmetry.space_group_name_H-M   'P 1'
#
loop_
_entity.id
_entity.type
_entity.pdbx_description
1 polymer ?
#
loop_
_entity_poly.entity_id
_entity_poly.type
_entity_poly.pdbx_seq_one_letter_code
_entity_poly.pdbx_strand_id
1 'polypeptide(L)'
;MIERWVESVPVLDHFARAADPSCYAPLPDDWRIGVSDVVDSTGAIEAGRYKAVNLAGAGIISAVTNALGGLPLFVFGGDGARFAVPPDQGPAAAEALARVAMWAERDLNLKLRVGMTTVAAVRAAGRDARVAFWQASEHVRYAMFTGGGLEWAEAQLKAGAIGLAKAAAGDEPDLTGLSCQWGPVLPGQGKILSLIVKPAPGASTERFAEITSEVIAVLESAAALNPVPAAGPDVRWPSGALALQARVADQGRPAWRRRLGVLVTAALVWLVFKTGLRVGGFDPDRYRREVAVNTDFRKFDDALMMTVDCSPETVARLRAILGEAVAAGVVRYGLHLQDEALMTCVVPSVLTPDHMHFVDGAGGGYAFAARQLRG
;
A
#
# COMPACT_ATOMS: atom_id res chain seq x y z
N MET A 1 -14.13 -15.08 -18.23
CA MET A 1 -15.21 -14.26 -17.65
C MET A 1 -14.65 -13.21 -16.69
N ILE A 2 -13.72 -13.59 -15.81
CA ILE A 2 -13.00 -12.69 -14.90
C ILE A 2 -12.24 -11.58 -15.63
N GLU A 3 -11.39 -11.92 -16.61
CA GLU A 3 -10.63 -10.92 -17.38
C GLU A 3 -11.55 -9.87 -18.03
N ARG A 4 -12.63 -10.33 -18.69
CA ARG A 4 -13.66 -9.44 -19.26
C ARG A 4 -14.34 -8.54 -18.23
N TRP A 5 -14.52 -9.01 -16.99
CA TRP A 5 -15.10 -8.16 -15.94
C TRP A 5 -14.07 -7.13 -15.45
N VAL A 6 -12.81 -7.53 -15.23
CA VAL A 6 -11.74 -6.62 -14.81
C VAL A 6 -11.49 -5.54 -15.88
N GLU A 7 -11.59 -5.87 -17.16
CA GLU A 7 -11.52 -4.90 -18.27
C GLU A 7 -12.68 -3.90 -18.27
N SER A 8 -13.83 -4.26 -17.69
CA SER A 8 -14.99 -3.37 -17.57
C SER A 8 -14.95 -2.42 -16.38
N VAL A 9 -13.99 -2.61 -15.45
CA VAL A 9 -13.84 -1.74 -14.28
C VAL A 9 -13.46 -0.34 -14.74
N PRO A 10 -14.18 0.71 -14.28
CA PRO A 10 -13.93 2.08 -14.69
C PRO A 10 -12.52 2.54 -14.29
N VAL A 11 -11.89 3.32 -15.15
CA VAL A 11 -10.63 4.01 -14.87
C VAL A 11 -10.93 5.48 -14.63
N LEU A 12 -10.48 6.00 -13.50
CA LEU A 12 -10.60 7.40 -13.13
C LEU A 12 -9.66 8.24 -14.02
N ASP A 13 -10.23 9.23 -14.70
CA ASP A 13 -9.52 10.22 -15.52
C ASP A 13 -8.86 11.31 -14.67
N HIS A 14 -9.48 11.66 -13.54
CA HIS A 14 -8.97 12.62 -12.56
C HIS A 14 -9.08 12.05 -11.14
N PHE A 15 -7.99 12.17 -10.36
CA PHE A 15 -7.95 11.57 -9.02
C PHE A 15 -8.95 12.22 -8.05
N ALA A 16 -9.34 13.48 -8.27
CA ALA A 16 -10.40 14.14 -7.51
C ALA A 16 -11.73 13.36 -7.48
N ARG A 17 -12.00 12.56 -8.52
CA ARG A 17 -13.20 11.71 -8.62
C ARG A 17 -13.12 10.45 -7.78
N ALA A 18 -12.00 10.16 -7.12
CA ALA A 18 -11.86 8.98 -6.28
C ALA A 18 -12.88 8.96 -5.12
N ALA A 19 -13.34 10.13 -4.66
CA ALA A 19 -14.38 10.20 -3.62
C ALA A 19 -15.82 10.11 -4.14
N ASP A 20 -16.04 10.07 -5.46
CA ASP A 20 -17.37 9.94 -6.07
C ASP A 20 -17.73 8.45 -6.28
N PRO A 21 -18.67 7.87 -5.52
CA PRO A 21 -18.99 6.46 -5.61
C PRO A 21 -19.67 6.06 -6.93
N SER A 22 -20.18 7.02 -7.71
CA SER A 22 -20.75 6.75 -9.03
C SER A 22 -19.69 6.33 -10.06
N CYS A 23 -18.41 6.62 -9.77
CA CYS A 23 -17.27 6.24 -10.60
C CYS A 23 -16.80 4.79 -10.38
N TYR A 24 -17.50 4.00 -9.56
CA TYR A 24 -17.07 2.67 -9.15
C TYR A 24 -18.03 1.57 -9.61
N ALA A 25 -17.48 0.45 -10.06
CA ALA A 25 -18.25 -0.75 -10.39
C ALA A 25 -18.39 -1.66 -9.16
N PRO A 26 -19.58 -2.26 -8.91
CA PRO A 26 -19.75 -3.22 -7.81
C PRO A 26 -19.01 -4.52 -8.11
N LEU A 27 -18.29 -5.07 -7.12
CA LEU A 27 -17.70 -6.41 -7.23
C LEU A 27 -18.80 -7.47 -7.34
N PRO A 28 -18.59 -8.57 -8.09
CA PRO A 28 -19.56 -9.66 -8.12
C PRO A 28 -19.74 -10.34 -6.76
N ASP A 29 -20.93 -10.87 -6.47
CA ASP A 29 -21.28 -11.44 -5.15
C ASP A 29 -20.42 -12.62 -4.73
N ASP A 30 -19.98 -13.41 -5.71
CA ASP A 30 -19.18 -14.62 -5.54
C ASP A 30 -17.69 -14.34 -5.32
N TRP A 31 -17.24 -13.08 -5.49
CA TRP A 31 -15.87 -12.69 -5.20
C TRP A 31 -15.58 -12.76 -3.70
N ARG A 32 -14.29 -12.95 -3.40
CA ARG A 32 -13.77 -12.99 -2.04
C ARG A 32 -12.92 -11.77 -1.75
N ILE A 33 -13.00 -11.31 -0.51
CA ILE A 33 -12.19 -10.22 0.03
C ILE A 33 -11.21 -10.82 1.02
N GLY A 34 -9.91 -10.58 0.80
CA GLY A 34 -8.83 -10.90 1.73
C GLY A 34 -8.37 -9.64 2.45
N VAL A 35 -8.08 -9.80 3.74
CA VAL A 35 -7.62 -8.71 4.61
C VAL A 35 -6.50 -9.20 5.51
N SER A 36 -5.55 -8.31 5.82
CA SER A 36 -4.49 -8.55 6.79
C SER A 36 -4.26 -7.34 7.69
N ASP A 37 -3.83 -7.56 8.93
CA ASP A 37 -3.57 -6.51 9.92
C ASP A 37 -2.42 -6.93 10.84
N VAL A 38 -1.35 -6.14 10.93
CA VAL A 38 -0.29 -6.36 11.92
C VAL A 38 -0.80 -5.94 13.30
N VAL A 39 -0.80 -6.88 14.25
CA VAL A 39 -1.19 -6.60 15.63
C VAL A 39 -0.20 -5.64 16.28
N ASP A 40 -0.73 -4.56 16.86
CA ASP A 40 0.07 -3.50 17.50
C ASP A 40 1.14 -2.91 16.55
N SER A 41 0.74 -2.64 15.30
CA SER A 41 1.61 -1.99 14.32
C SER A 41 2.14 -0.65 14.83
N THR A 42 1.31 0.15 15.52
CA THR A 42 1.72 1.43 16.14
C THR A 42 2.87 1.24 17.13
N GLY A 43 2.76 0.30 18.08
CA GLY A 43 3.84 0.03 19.04
C GLY A 43 5.10 -0.52 18.37
N ALA A 44 4.96 -1.35 17.33
CA ALA A 44 6.11 -1.82 16.54
C ALA A 44 6.81 -0.67 15.79
N ILE A 45 6.06 0.31 15.29
CA ILE A 45 6.60 1.49 14.61
C ILE A 45 7.30 2.42 15.59
N GLU A 46 6.69 2.68 16.76
CA GLU A 46 7.33 3.43 17.87
C GLU A 46 8.65 2.78 18.31
N ALA A 47 8.74 1.45 18.26
CA ALA A 47 9.97 0.68 18.53
C ALA A 47 10.98 0.66 17.35
N GLY A 48 10.80 1.49 16.31
CA GLY A 48 11.71 1.58 15.16
C GLY A 48 11.64 0.42 14.18
N ARG A 49 10.61 -0.45 14.27
CA ARG A 49 10.46 -1.65 13.41
C ARG A 49 9.58 -1.41 12.18
N TYR A 50 9.43 -0.16 11.76
CA TYR A 50 8.46 0.20 10.73
C TYR A 50 8.72 -0.45 9.36
N LYS A 51 9.99 -0.62 8.96
CA LYS A 51 10.32 -1.36 7.74
C LYS A 51 9.87 -2.82 7.80
N ALA A 52 9.91 -3.46 8.97
CA ALA A 52 9.39 -4.81 9.13
C ALA A 52 7.86 -4.85 9.02
N VAL A 53 7.17 -3.84 9.56
CA VAL A 53 5.71 -3.70 9.45
C VAL A 53 5.27 -3.54 7.99
N ASN A 54 5.91 -2.63 7.25
CA ASN A 54 5.70 -2.48 5.81
C ASN A 54 5.98 -3.75 5.02
N LEU A 55 7.08 -4.42 5.35
CA LEU A 55 7.46 -5.65 4.68
C LEU A 55 6.43 -6.77 4.92
N ALA A 56 5.83 -6.85 6.12
CA ALA A 56 4.76 -7.79 6.41
C ALA A 56 3.52 -7.52 5.54
N GLY A 57 3.09 -6.26 5.42
CA GLY A 57 1.95 -5.90 4.59
C GLY A 57 2.20 -6.08 3.10
N ALA A 58 3.37 -5.67 2.59
CA ALA A 58 3.74 -5.85 1.19
C ALA A 58 3.99 -7.32 0.83
N GLY A 59 4.41 -8.14 1.79
CA GLY A 59 4.54 -9.59 1.63
C GLY A 59 3.22 -10.28 1.30
N ILE A 60 2.08 -9.76 1.77
CA ILE A 60 0.76 -10.26 1.40
C ILE A 60 0.52 -10.09 -0.10
N ILE A 61 0.80 -8.90 -0.63
CA ILE A 61 0.59 -8.58 -2.05
C ILE A 61 1.49 -9.46 -2.92
N SER A 62 2.78 -9.60 -2.56
CA SER A 62 3.73 -10.44 -3.29
C SER A 62 3.32 -11.93 -3.26
N ALA A 63 3.04 -12.48 -2.08
CA ALA A 63 2.67 -13.90 -1.95
C ALA A 63 1.37 -14.25 -2.67
N VAL A 64 0.35 -13.39 -2.56
CA VAL A 64 -0.92 -13.61 -3.26
C VAL A 64 -0.71 -13.48 -4.76
N THR A 65 0.02 -12.47 -5.24
CA THR A 65 0.29 -12.30 -6.67
C THR A 65 1.01 -13.53 -7.27
N ASN A 66 2.02 -14.04 -6.57
CA ASN A 66 2.77 -15.22 -7.00
C ASN A 66 1.91 -16.49 -6.98
N ALA A 67 1.07 -16.67 -5.96
CA ALA A 67 0.16 -17.81 -5.87
C ALA A 67 -0.93 -17.81 -6.96
N LEU A 68 -1.34 -16.62 -7.41
CA LEU A 68 -2.38 -16.46 -8.44
C LEU A 68 -1.83 -16.40 -9.87
N GLY A 69 -0.52 -16.18 -10.05
CA GLY A 69 0.08 -15.90 -11.35
C GLY A 69 -0.35 -14.54 -11.95
N GLY A 70 -0.85 -13.63 -11.12
CA GLY A 70 -1.38 -12.33 -11.54
C GLY A 70 -1.75 -11.45 -10.35
N LEU A 71 -1.76 -10.14 -10.56
CA LEU A 71 -2.05 -9.16 -9.51
C LEU A 71 -3.54 -9.21 -9.11
N PRO A 72 -3.87 -9.38 -7.82
CA PRO A 72 -5.24 -9.20 -7.35
C PRO A 72 -5.64 -7.72 -7.43
N LEU A 73 -6.94 -7.42 -7.24
CA LEU A 73 -7.35 -6.05 -6.96
C LEU A 73 -6.97 -5.74 -5.53
N PHE A 74 -6.02 -4.85 -5.27
CA PHE A 74 -5.52 -4.62 -3.91
C PHE A 74 -5.33 -3.15 -3.59
N VAL A 75 -5.29 -2.87 -2.29
CA VAL A 75 -4.86 -1.61 -1.70
C VAL A 75 -3.92 -1.89 -0.54
N PHE A 76 -2.83 -1.12 -0.46
CA PHE A 76 -1.80 -1.26 0.56
C PHE A 76 -1.93 -0.17 1.63
N GLY A 77 -2.05 -0.59 2.89
CA GLY A 77 -2.25 0.29 4.05
C GLY A 77 -1.00 0.59 4.88
N GLY A 78 0.18 0.08 4.50
CA GLY A 78 1.41 0.25 5.27
C GLY A 78 1.67 -0.87 6.30
N ASP A 79 0.65 -1.29 7.05
CA ASP A 79 0.74 -2.39 8.03
C ASP A 79 -0.11 -3.61 7.68
N GLY A 80 -0.62 -3.63 6.45
CA GLY A 80 -1.45 -4.68 5.90
C GLY A 80 -1.83 -4.39 4.45
N ALA A 81 -2.51 -5.35 3.84
CA ALA A 81 -3.13 -5.20 2.53
C ALA A 81 -4.57 -5.71 2.60
N ARG A 82 -5.41 -5.12 1.75
CA ARG A 82 -6.78 -5.56 1.51
C ARG A 82 -6.91 -5.80 0.02
N PHE A 83 -7.56 -6.89 -0.36
CA PHE A 83 -7.66 -7.27 -1.76
C PHE A 83 -8.95 -8.03 -2.06
N ALA A 84 -9.31 -8.09 -3.35
CA ALA A 84 -10.42 -8.86 -3.87
C ALA A 84 -9.93 -9.83 -4.95
N VAL A 85 -10.43 -11.07 -4.90
CA VAL A 85 -10.13 -12.14 -5.85
C VAL A 85 -11.42 -12.86 -6.28
N PRO A 86 -11.46 -13.36 -7.52
CA PRO A 86 -12.47 -14.31 -7.98
C PRO A 86 -12.63 -15.56 -7.08
N PRO A 87 -13.78 -16.23 -7.09
CA PRO A 87 -14.06 -17.39 -6.24
C PRO A 87 -13.08 -18.57 -6.43
N ASP A 88 -12.66 -18.83 -7.66
CA ASP A 88 -11.72 -19.90 -8.05
C ASP A 88 -10.30 -19.65 -7.53
N GLN A 89 -9.91 -18.37 -7.40
CA GLN A 89 -8.63 -17.95 -6.83
C GLN A 89 -8.63 -17.90 -5.30
N GLY A 90 -9.81 -18.00 -4.67
CA GLY A 90 -10.01 -17.93 -3.23
C GLY A 90 -9.13 -18.88 -2.39
N PRO A 91 -9.10 -20.18 -2.69
CA PRO A 91 -8.28 -21.14 -1.94
C PRO A 91 -6.78 -20.83 -1.98
N ALA A 92 -6.24 -20.50 -3.16
CA ALA A 92 -4.82 -20.16 -3.32
C ALA A 92 -4.45 -18.87 -2.57
N ALA A 93 -5.32 -17.86 -2.60
CA ALA A 93 -5.14 -16.64 -1.84
C ALA A 93 -5.16 -16.90 -0.31
N ALA A 94 -6.07 -17.74 0.18
CA ALA A 94 -6.14 -18.11 1.60
C ALA A 94 -4.88 -18.83 2.09
N GLU A 95 -4.34 -19.73 1.27
CA GLU A 95 -3.10 -20.43 1.55
C GLU A 95 -1.90 -19.47 1.59
N ALA A 96 -1.78 -18.57 0.61
CA ALA A 96 -0.74 -17.54 0.59
C ALA A 96 -0.79 -16.65 1.84
N LEU A 97 -1.99 -16.20 2.24
CA LEU A 97 -2.22 -15.45 3.48
C LEU A 97 -1.71 -16.20 4.71
N ALA A 98 -2.07 -17.49 4.85
CA ALA A 98 -1.67 -18.32 5.98
C ALA A 98 -0.15 -18.50 6.08
N ARG A 99 0.54 -18.65 4.94
CA ARG A 99 2.00 -18.76 4.88
C ARG A 99 2.70 -17.44 5.23
N VAL A 100 2.19 -16.30 4.77
CA VAL A 100 2.73 -14.98 5.14
C VAL A 100 2.55 -14.70 6.62
N ALA A 101 1.41 -15.09 7.21
CA ALA A 101 1.18 -14.93 8.64
C ALA A 101 2.19 -15.74 9.49
N MET A 102 2.48 -16.97 9.09
CA MET A 102 3.52 -17.81 9.71
C MET A 102 4.90 -17.14 9.58
N TRP A 103 5.27 -16.71 8.36
CA TRP A 103 6.55 -16.07 8.08
C TRP A 103 6.74 -14.75 8.84
N ALA A 104 5.73 -13.89 8.89
CA ALA A 104 5.80 -12.62 9.61
C ALA A 104 6.05 -12.83 11.11
N GLU A 105 5.41 -13.83 11.71
CA GLU A 105 5.62 -14.16 13.12
C GLU A 105 7.04 -14.71 13.36
N ARG A 106 7.48 -15.65 12.53
CA ARG A 106 8.78 -16.32 12.68
C ARG A 106 9.96 -15.40 12.36
N ASP A 107 9.94 -14.77 11.19
CA ASP A 107 11.10 -14.04 10.65
C ASP A 107 11.06 -12.56 11.00
N LEU A 108 9.89 -11.93 11.08
CA LEU A 108 9.77 -10.51 11.40
C LEU A 108 9.49 -10.24 12.88
N ASN A 109 9.15 -11.28 13.66
CA ASN A 109 8.66 -11.16 15.02
C ASN A 109 7.47 -10.19 15.11
N LEU A 110 6.53 -10.34 14.17
CA LEU A 110 5.31 -9.57 14.05
C LEU A 110 4.11 -10.52 13.96
N LYS A 111 3.14 -10.36 14.86
CA LYS A 111 1.89 -11.11 14.77
C LYS A 111 1.02 -10.50 13.67
N LEU A 112 0.80 -11.23 12.59
CA LEU A 112 -0.02 -10.80 11.45
C LEU A 112 -1.35 -11.54 11.48
N ARG A 113 -2.46 -10.81 11.59
CA ARG A 113 -3.80 -11.35 11.38
C ARG A 113 -4.05 -11.42 9.88
N VAL A 114 -4.66 -12.50 9.43
CA VAL A 114 -5.11 -12.67 8.05
C VAL A 114 -6.51 -13.29 8.05
N GLY A 115 -7.34 -12.89 7.11
CA GLY A 115 -8.72 -13.35 7.01
C GLY A 115 -9.28 -13.23 5.61
N MET A 116 -10.35 -13.97 5.35
CA MET A 116 -11.10 -13.89 4.10
C MET A 116 -12.60 -13.96 4.34
N THR A 117 -13.36 -13.23 3.53
CA THR A 117 -14.83 -13.24 3.50
C THR A 117 -15.33 -13.13 2.06
N THR A 118 -16.64 -13.14 1.85
CA THR A 118 -17.28 -12.98 0.52
C THR A 118 -17.92 -11.61 0.38
N VAL A 119 -18.05 -11.12 -0.86
CA VAL A 119 -18.80 -9.90 -1.16
C VAL A 119 -20.28 -10.06 -0.76
N ALA A 120 -20.86 -11.24 -0.94
CA ALA A 120 -22.21 -11.54 -0.44
C ALA A 120 -22.36 -11.34 1.09
N ALA A 121 -21.35 -11.73 1.90
CA ALA A 121 -21.38 -11.52 3.34
C ALA A 121 -21.26 -10.03 3.72
N VAL A 122 -20.44 -9.27 2.98
CA VAL A 122 -20.37 -7.80 3.09
C VAL A 122 -21.74 -7.16 2.85
N ARG A 123 -22.43 -7.58 1.80
CA ARG A 123 -23.78 -7.08 1.44
C ARG A 123 -24.84 -7.49 2.46
N ALA A 124 -24.77 -8.70 2.99
CA ALA A 124 -25.63 -9.14 4.08
C ALA A 124 -25.46 -8.27 5.35
N ALA A 125 -24.29 -7.64 5.54
CA ALA A 125 -24.03 -6.69 6.63
C ALA A 125 -24.43 -5.24 6.30
N GLY A 126 -25.13 -4.99 5.18
CA GLY A 126 -25.59 -3.66 4.77
C GLY A 126 -24.49 -2.76 4.20
N ARG A 127 -23.38 -3.34 3.74
CA ARG A 127 -22.25 -2.64 3.09
C ARG A 127 -22.14 -3.08 1.63
N ASP A 128 -21.22 -2.48 0.88
CA ASP A 128 -20.90 -2.92 -0.48
C ASP A 128 -19.38 -2.94 -0.67
N ALA A 129 -18.91 -3.58 -1.73
CA ALA A 129 -17.51 -3.54 -2.13
C ALA A 129 -17.47 -3.20 -3.62
N ARG A 130 -16.97 -2.00 -3.92
CA ARG A 130 -16.89 -1.47 -5.28
C ARG A 130 -15.47 -1.08 -5.60
N VAL A 131 -15.13 -1.11 -6.88
CA VAL A 131 -13.78 -0.87 -7.36
C VAL A 131 -13.77 0.06 -8.58
N ALA A 132 -12.74 0.89 -8.63
CA ALA A 132 -12.33 1.66 -9.80
C ALA A 132 -10.80 1.56 -9.89
N PHE A 133 -10.24 1.86 -11.07
CA PHE A 133 -8.80 1.97 -11.25
C PHE A 133 -8.36 3.42 -11.29
N TRP A 134 -7.24 3.72 -10.65
CA TRP A 134 -6.47 4.94 -10.89
C TRP A 134 -5.27 4.61 -11.79
N GLN A 135 -5.16 5.30 -12.92
CA GLN A 135 -4.03 5.14 -13.84
C GLN A 135 -2.84 5.98 -13.35
N ALA A 136 -1.87 5.36 -12.68
CA ALA A 136 -0.68 6.06 -12.17
C ALA A 136 0.35 6.36 -13.26
N SER A 137 0.51 5.42 -14.20
CA SER A 137 1.39 5.54 -15.37
C SER A 137 0.80 4.79 -16.56
N GLU A 138 1.45 4.79 -17.73
CA GLU A 138 1.01 3.96 -18.87
C GLU A 138 0.90 2.46 -18.51
N HIS A 139 1.73 1.99 -17.57
CA HIS A 139 1.88 0.56 -17.28
C HIS A 139 1.34 0.15 -15.90
N VAL A 140 1.03 1.10 -15.03
CA VAL A 140 0.58 0.83 -13.65
C VAL A 140 -0.77 1.46 -13.38
N ARG A 141 -1.71 0.62 -12.93
CA ARG A 141 -3.00 1.03 -12.38
C ARG A 141 -3.14 0.50 -10.95
N TYR A 142 -3.70 1.33 -10.07
CA TYR A 142 -4.00 0.96 -8.68
C TYR A 142 -5.51 0.82 -8.51
N ALA A 143 -5.94 -0.23 -7.83
CA ALA A 143 -7.34 -0.38 -7.46
C ALA A 143 -7.69 0.60 -6.32
N MET A 144 -8.83 1.24 -6.44
CA MET A 144 -9.45 2.08 -5.43
C MET A 144 -10.74 1.42 -4.98
N PHE A 145 -11.10 1.54 -3.70
CA PHE A 145 -12.26 0.86 -3.14
C PHE A 145 -13.22 1.82 -2.43
N THR A 146 -14.51 1.50 -2.54
CA THR A 146 -15.58 2.19 -1.80
C THR A 146 -16.72 1.23 -1.44
N GLY A 147 -17.58 1.64 -0.52
CA GLY A 147 -18.78 0.94 -0.09
C GLY A 147 -18.74 0.43 1.35
N GLY A 148 -17.64 0.66 2.07
CA GLY A 148 -17.43 0.24 3.46
C GLY A 148 -17.11 -1.25 3.62
N GLY A 149 -17.05 -2.02 2.54
CA GLY A 149 -16.92 -3.47 2.59
C GLY A 149 -15.55 -3.97 3.02
N LEU A 150 -14.49 -3.32 2.55
CA LEU A 150 -13.12 -3.66 2.92
C LEU A 150 -12.84 -3.27 4.38
N GLU A 151 -13.28 -2.08 4.81
CA GLU A 151 -13.20 -1.64 6.21
C GLU A 151 -14.00 -2.58 7.14
N TRP A 152 -15.21 -3.00 6.72
CA TRP A 152 -15.99 -3.98 7.47
C TRP A 152 -15.26 -5.33 7.58
N ALA A 153 -14.68 -5.84 6.48
CA ALA A 153 -13.96 -7.11 6.50
C ALA A 153 -12.75 -7.06 7.47
N GLU A 154 -12.02 -5.95 7.48
CA GLU A 154 -10.93 -5.73 8.43
C GLU A 154 -11.42 -5.69 9.88
N ALA A 155 -12.56 -5.05 10.15
CA ALA A 155 -13.19 -5.05 11.47
C ALA A 155 -13.59 -6.48 11.91
N GLN A 156 -14.16 -7.28 11.00
CA GLN A 156 -14.48 -8.68 11.27
C GLN A 156 -13.24 -9.53 11.53
N LEU A 157 -12.12 -9.25 10.86
CA LEU A 157 -10.83 -9.90 11.14
C LEU A 157 -10.34 -9.55 12.55
N LYS A 158 -10.40 -8.28 12.93
CA LYS A 158 -10.00 -7.80 14.27
C LYS A 158 -10.87 -8.39 15.38
N ALA A 159 -12.15 -8.63 15.09
CA ALA A 159 -13.09 -9.33 15.97
C ALA A 159 -12.91 -10.86 15.98
N GLY A 160 -12.06 -11.42 15.11
CA GLY A 160 -11.80 -12.87 15.02
C GLY A 160 -12.85 -13.67 14.26
N ALA A 161 -13.80 -13.03 13.58
CA ALA A 161 -14.92 -13.70 12.92
C ALA A 161 -14.55 -14.38 11.58
N ILE A 162 -13.52 -13.88 10.90
CA ILE A 162 -13.10 -14.35 9.55
C ILE A 162 -11.62 -14.77 9.50
N GLY A 163 -11.00 -14.97 10.66
CA GLY A 163 -9.57 -15.25 10.76
C GLY A 163 -9.19 -16.60 10.16
N LEU A 164 -8.06 -16.64 9.45
CA LEU A 164 -7.44 -17.87 8.98
C LEU A 164 -6.34 -18.32 9.96
N ALA A 165 -6.17 -19.63 10.09
CA ALA A 165 -5.03 -20.18 10.81
C ALA A 165 -3.74 -19.94 10.02
N LYS A 166 -2.64 -19.63 10.71
CA LYS A 166 -1.31 -19.60 10.09
C LYS A 166 -0.89 -20.99 9.62
N ALA A 167 -0.11 -21.05 8.55
CA ALA A 167 0.44 -22.29 8.04
C ALA A 167 1.42 -22.95 9.03
N ALA A 168 1.71 -24.22 8.83
CA ALA A 168 2.76 -24.92 9.57
C ALA A 168 4.15 -24.39 9.16
N ALA A 169 5.13 -24.57 10.05
CA ALA A 169 6.52 -24.25 9.72
C ALA A 169 7.01 -25.21 8.62
N GLY A 170 7.62 -24.66 7.56
CA GLY A 170 8.10 -25.41 6.39
C GLY A 170 7.37 -25.05 5.09
N ASP A 171 6.15 -24.51 5.18
CA ASP A 171 5.39 -23.99 4.03
C ASP A 171 5.70 -22.51 3.82
N GLU A 172 6.84 -22.24 3.19
CA GLU A 172 7.30 -20.87 2.94
C GLU A 172 6.39 -20.13 1.94
N PRO A 173 6.08 -18.85 2.19
CA PRO A 173 5.44 -18.01 1.17
C PRO A 173 6.43 -17.73 0.02
N ASP A 174 5.93 -17.69 -1.20
CA ASP A 174 6.69 -17.16 -2.33
C ASP A 174 6.66 -15.63 -2.30
N LEU A 175 7.76 -15.02 -1.82
CA LEU A 175 7.92 -13.57 -1.76
C LEU A 175 8.77 -13.02 -2.91
N THR A 176 8.85 -13.75 -4.03
CA THR A 176 9.56 -13.28 -5.22
C THR A 176 9.02 -11.92 -5.65
N GLY A 177 9.93 -10.99 -5.94
CA GLY A 177 9.60 -9.61 -6.30
C GLY A 177 9.47 -8.63 -5.13
N LEU A 178 9.34 -9.10 -3.88
CA LEU A 178 9.35 -8.23 -2.71
C LEU A 178 10.77 -7.75 -2.43
N SER A 179 11.01 -6.46 -2.60
CA SER A 179 12.30 -5.87 -2.31
C SER A 179 12.16 -4.41 -1.89
N CYS A 180 13.17 -3.88 -1.22
CA CYS A 180 13.31 -2.44 -1.08
C CYS A 180 14.79 -2.12 -0.95
N GLN A 181 15.37 -1.58 -2.01
CA GLN A 181 16.78 -1.19 -2.08
C GLN A 181 16.98 0.31 -1.84
N TRP A 182 15.88 1.06 -1.77
CA TRP A 182 15.90 2.50 -1.62
C TRP A 182 16.07 2.90 -0.16
N GLY A 183 16.85 3.96 0.04
CA GLY A 183 16.91 4.64 1.34
C GLY A 183 15.64 5.45 1.61
N PRO A 184 15.56 6.09 2.79
CA PRO A 184 14.52 7.07 3.03
C PRO A 184 14.55 8.18 1.97
N VAL A 185 13.36 8.64 1.58
CA VAL A 185 13.15 9.74 0.66
C VAL A 185 13.00 11.02 1.48
N LEU A 186 13.85 12.00 1.21
CA LEU A 186 13.84 13.28 1.93
C LEU A 186 12.89 14.27 1.25
N PRO A 187 12.18 15.12 2.01
CA PRO A 187 11.32 16.16 1.45
C PRO A 187 12.15 17.23 0.72
N GLY A 188 11.64 17.70 -0.41
CA GLY A 188 12.15 18.86 -1.13
C GLY A 188 11.40 20.15 -0.78
N GLN A 189 10.14 20.08 -0.33
CA GLN A 189 9.33 21.26 -0.02
C GLN A 189 9.23 21.61 1.47
N GLY A 190 9.38 20.62 2.35
CA GLY A 190 9.45 20.87 3.79
C GLY A 190 9.30 19.62 4.63
N LYS A 191 8.09 19.04 4.63
CA LYS A 191 7.77 17.84 5.42
C LYS A 191 7.00 16.84 4.58
N ILE A 192 7.27 15.56 4.85
CA ILE A 192 6.41 14.48 4.37
C ILE A 192 5.15 14.48 5.22
N LEU A 193 4.01 14.58 4.54
CA LEU A 193 2.67 14.61 5.11
C LEU A 193 1.97 13.29 4.82
N SER A 194 1.59 12.56 5.86
CA SER A 194 0.64 11.45 5.78
C SER A 194 -0.76 11.95 6.17
N LEU A 195 -1.68 11.94 5.22
CA LEU A 195 -3.05 12.43 5.36
C LEU A 195 -4.05 11.29 5.21
N ILE A 196 -5.03 11.23 6.11
CA ILE A 196 -6.22 10.38 5.98
C ILE A 196 -7.45 11.25 6.15
N VAL A 197 -8.37 11.26 5.19
CA VAL A 197 -9.66 11.95 5.27
C VAL A 197 -10.78 10.93 5.10
N LYS A 198 -11.65 10.83 6.11
CA LYS A 198 -12.82 9.94 6.13
C LYS A 198 -14.11 10.76 6.19
N PRO A 199 -15.23 10.25 5.64
CA PRO A 199 -16.52 10.84 5.92
C PRO A 199 -16.83 10.76 7.42
N ALA A 200 -17.47 11.80 7.95
CA ALA A 200 -18.08 11.73 9.27
C ALA A 200 -19.31 10.81 9.24
N PRO A 201 -19.69 10.18 10.35
CA PRO A 201 -20.90 9.36 10.41
C PRO A 201 -22.14 10.17 9.97
N GLY A 202 -22.85 9.67 8.95
CA GLY A 202 -24.04 10.33 8.42
C GLY A 202 -23.78 11.52 7.49
N ALA A 203 -22.53 11.83 7.15
CA ALA A 203 -22.21 12.86 6.17
C ALA A 203 -22.72 12.49 4.77
N SER A 204 -23.15 13.50 4.00
CA SER A 204 -23.47 13.35 2.58
C SER A 204 -22.23 12.94 1.80
N THR A 205 -22.41 11.96 0.91
CA THR A 205 -21.38 11.51 -0.02
C THR A 205 -20.92 12.63 -0.95
N GLU A 206 -21.85 13.44 -1.44
CA GLU A 206 -21.58 14.57 -2.32
C GLU A 206 -20.70 15.61 -1.60
N ARG A 207 -21.06 15.96 -0.37
CA ARG A 207 -20.30 16.94 0.42
C ARG A 207 -18.92 16.41 0.79
N PHE A 208 -18.78 15.12 1.07
CA PHE A 208 -17.48 14.49 1.28
C PHE A 208 -16.61 14.51 0.00
N ALA A 209 -17.21 14.25 -1.16
CA ALA A 209 -16.53 14.29 -2.44
C ALA A 209 -16.08 15.71 -2.81
N GLU A 210 -16.88 16.73 -2.51
CA GLU A 210 -16.52 18.16 -2.67
C GLU A 210 -15.28 18.52 -1.84
N ILE A 211 -15.29 18.22 -0.53
CA ILE A 211 -14.14 18.50 0.35
C ILE A 211 -12.90 17.72 -0.09
N THR A 212 -13.06 16.46 -0.47
CA THR A 212 -11.94 15.64 -0.97
C THR A 212 -11.36 16.24 -2.26
N SER A 213 -12.20 16.71 -3.18
CA SER A 213 -11.77 17.37 -4.41
C SER A 213 -11.02 18.68 -4.11
N GLU A 214 -11.49 19.45 -3.13
CA GLU A 214 -10.82 20.68 -2.70
C GLU A 214 -9.43 20.40 -2.11
N VAL A 215 -9.32 19.39 -1.24
CA VAL A 215 -8.03 18.93 -0.67
C VAL A 215 -7.05 18.54 -1.76
N ILE A 216 -7.51 17.74 -2.74
CA ILE A 216 -6.68 17.30 -3.87
C ILE A 216 -6.25 18.50 -4.72
N ALA A 217 -7.16 19.43 -5.02
CA ALA A 217 -6.84 20.62 -5.80
C ALA A 217 -5.77 21.51 -5.11
N VAL A 218 -5.83 21.64 -3.78
CA VAL A 218 -4.78 22.36 -3.03
C VAL A 218 -3.42 21.68 -3.18
N LEU A 219 -3.36 20.36 -3.00
CA LEU A 219 -2.14 19.58 -3.14
C LEU A 219 -1.55 19.65 -4.56
N GLU A 220 -2.40 19.52 -5.58
CA GLU A 220 -1.99 19.58 -6.98
C GLU A 220 -1.48 20.98 -7.36
N SER A 221 -2.12 22.05 -6.85
CA SER A 221 -1.69 23.43 -7.11
C SER A 221 -0.34 23.80 -6.50
N ALA A 222 0.07 23.12 -5.42
CA ALA A 222 1.29 23.41 -4.68
C ALA A 222 2.53 22.65 -5.22
N ALA A 223 2.42 21.95 -6.36
CA ALA A 223 3.43 21.00 -6.86
C ALA A 223 3.83 19.92 -5.83
N ALA A 224 2.99 19.72 -4.81
CA ALA A 224 3.25 18.99 -3.57
C ALA A 224 2.56 17.63 -3.60
N LEU A 225 3.02 16.74 -4.48
CA LEU A 225 2.32 15.47 -4.73
C LEU A 225 3.19 14.27 -4.42
N ASN A 226 4.21 14.00 -5.23
CA ASN A 226 5.00 12.79 -5.08
C ASN A 226 6.24 13.06 -4.23
N PRO A 227 6.39 12.40 -3.06
CA PRO A 227 7.63 12.47 -2.29
C PRO A 227 8.86 12.04 -3.09
N VAL A 228 8.68 11.14 -4.07
CA VAL A 228 9.75 10.64 -4.92
C VAL A 228 10.03 11.66 -6.03
N PRO A 229 11.27 12.17 -6.16
CA PRO A 229 11.63 13.11 -7.21
C PRO A 229 11.37 12.54 -8.61
N ALA A 230 11.10 13.39 -9.60
CA ALA A 230 10.84 12.96 -10.98
C ALA A 230 12.02 12.19 -11.61
N ALA A 231 13.26 12.45 -11.18
CA ALA A 231 14.45 11.70 -11.59
C ALA A 231 14.57 10.31 -10.91
N GLY A 232 13.67 10.01 -9.98
CA GLY A 232 13.67 8.83 -9.12
C GLY A 232 14.38 9.03 -7.79
N PRO A 233 14.32 8.01 -6.91
CA PRO A 233 14.94 8.06 -5.59
C PRO A 233 16.47 8.16 -5.67
N ASP A 234 17.08 8.69 -4.61
CA ASP A 234 18.53 8.73 -4.44
C ASP A 234 19.14 7.34 -4.35
N VAL A 235 20.27 7.14 -5.02
CA VAL A 235 21.04 5.90 -4.94
C VAL A 235 21.92 5.92 -3.68
N ARG A 236 21.48 5.21 -2.64
CA ARG A 236 22.20 5.07 -1.37
C ARG A 236 22.50 3.60 -1.07
N TRP A 237 23.51 3.35 -0.24
CA TRP A 237 23.81 2.00 0.22
C TRP A 237 22.67 1.49 1.14
N PRO A 238 22.07 0.32 0.89
CA PRO A 238 20.86 -0.13 1.58
C PRO A 238 21.12 -0.74 2.97
N SER A 239 22.01 -0.16 3.79
CA SER A 239 22.47 -0.75 5.06
C SER A 239 21.33 -1.23 5.97
N GLY A 240 20.29 -0.41 6.14
CA GLY A 240 19.13 -0.73 6.99
C GLY A 240 18.08 -1.66 6.34
N ALA A 241 18.25 -2.05 5.07
CA ALA A 241 17.34 -2.96 4.37
C ALA A 241 17.92 -4.37 4.22
N LEU A 242 19.24 -4.53 4.18
CA LEU A 242 19.92 -5.82 3.95
C LEU A 242 19.47 -6.93 4.92
N ALA A 243 19.36 -6.62 6.21
CA ALA A 243 18.96 -7.60 7.21
C ALA A 243 17.51 -8.09 7.01
N LEU A 244 16.63 -7.20 6.57
CA LEU A 244 15.23 -7.52 6.26
C LEU A 244 15.11 -8.25 4.92
N GLN A 245 15.88 -7.83 3.90
CA GLN A 245 15.94 -8.53 2.61
C GLN A 245 16.42 -9.98 2.76
N ALA A 246 17.37 -10.25 3.66
CA ALA A 246 17.80 -11.62 3.96
C ALA A 246 16.69 -12.51 4.56
N ARG A 247 15.65 -11.91 5.15
CA ARG A 247 14.46 -12.60 5.67
C ARG A 247 13.40 -12.86 4.58
N VAL A 248 13.53 -12.24 3.42
CA VAL A 248 12.68 -12.45 2.23
C VAL A 248 13.35 -13.42 1.26
N ALA A 249 14.67 -13.35 1.12
CA ALA A 249 15.45 -14.16 0.19
C ALA A 249 15.32 -15.67 0.44
N ASP A 250 15.36 -16.45 -0.65
CA ASP A 250 15.25 -17.93 -0.75
C ASP A 250 15.41 -18.66 0.59
N GLN A 251 14.26 -18.93 1.22
CA GLN A 251 14.14 -19.49 2.56
C GLN A 251 14.65 -20.93 2.65
N GLY A 252 14.89 -21.62 1.52
CA GLY A 252 15.48 -22.95 1.46
C GLY A 252 16.98 -22.99 1.81
N ARG A 253 17.63 -21.83 1.97
CA ARG A 253 19.08 -21.73 2.23
C ARG A 253 19.43 -21.39 3.69
N PRO A 254 20.59 -21.87 4.20
CA PRO A 254 21.11 -21.46 5.50
C PRO A 254 21.26 -19.94 5.61
N ALA A 255 20.95 -19.37 6.79
CA ALA A 255 20.89 -17.92 7.02
C ALA A 255 22.17 -17.17 6.61
N TRP A 256 23.34 -17.76 6.80
CA TRP A 256 24.61 -17.12 6.40
C TRP A 256 24.77 -17.01 4.87
N ARG A 257 24.31 -18.01 4.11
CA ARG A 257 24.33 -17.98 2.63
C ARG A 257 23.35 -16.96 2.10
N ARG A 258 22.17 -16.83 2.73
CA ARG A 258 21.19 -15.78 2.41
C ARG A 258 21.78 -14.38 2.63
N ARG A 259 22.38 -14.13 3.80
CA ARG A 259 23.03 -12.85 4.12
C ARG A 259 24.14 -12.51 3.12
N LEU A 260 25.02 -13.46 2.82
CA LEU A 260 26.10 -13.23 1.85
C LEU A 260 25.54 -12.97 0.45
N GLY A 261 24.56 -13.76 0.00
CA GLY A 261 23.90 -13.57 -1.29
C GLY A 261 23.26 -12.18 -1.40
N VAL A 262 22.49 -11.76 -0.39
CA VAL A 262 21.88 -10.42 -0.34
C VAL A 262 22.93 -9.32 -0.35
N LEU A 263 24.05 -9.47 0.37
CA LEU A 263 25.15 -8.51 0.35
C LEU A 263 25.77 -8.37 -1.04
N VAL A 264 26.05 -9.49 -1.72
CA VAL A 264 26.62 -9.49 -3.07
C VAL A 264 25.65 -8.88 -4.06
N THR A 265 24.38 -9.29 -4.04
CA THR A 265 23.34 -8.73 -4.91
C THR A 265 23.17 -7.24 -4.68
N ALA A 266 23.07 -6.79 -3.43
CA ALA A 266 22.96 -5.37 -3.12
C ALA A 266 24.19 -4.57 -3.57
N ALA A 267 25.41 -5.14 -3.46
CA ALA A 267 26.62 -4.51 -3.95
C ALA A 267 26.60 -4.32 -5.47
N LEU A 268 26.20 -5.35 -6.22
CA LEU A 268 26.08 -5.30 -7.67
C LEU A 268 25.01 -4.29 -8.10
N VAL A 269 23.82 -4.36 -7.50
CA VAL A 269 22.71 -3.44 -7.79
C VAL A 269 23.11 -2.00 -7.47
N TRP A 270 23.71 -1.76 -6.31
CA TRP A 270 24.20 -0.43 -5.93
C TRP A 270 25.23 0.10 -6.93
N LEU A 271 26.18 -0.74 -7.37
CA LEU A 271 27.18 -0.35 -8.36
C LEU A 271 26.53 0.03 -9.70
N VAL A 272 25.57 -0.77 -10.17
CA VAL A 272 24.83 -0.51 -11.41
C VAL A 272 24.10 0.84 -11.33
N PHE A 273 23.35 1.09 -10.27
CA PHE A 273 22.66 2.37 -10.09
C PHE A 273 23.60 3.56 -9.86
N LYS A 274 24.72 3.35 -9.16
CA LYS A 274 25.67 4.41 -8.85
C LYS A 274 26.47 4.86 -10.09
N THR A 275 26.75 3.92 -10.99
CA THR A 275 27.52 4.15 -12.22
C THR A 275 26.66 4.47 -13.43
N GLY A 276 25.34 4.21 -13.37
CA GLY A 276 24.45 4.34 -14.53
C GLY A 276 24.69 3.26 -15.59
N LEU A 277 25.39 2.17 -15.26
CA LEU A 277 25.76 1.15 -16.21
C LEU A 277 24.51 0.40 -16.71
N ARG A 278 24.32 0.35 -18.03
CA ARG A 278 23.29 -0.50 -18.65
C ARG A 278 23.75 -1.95 -18.68
N VAL A 279 22.90 -2.86 -18.20
CA VAL A 279 23.21 -4.30 -18.12
C VAL A 279 22.13 -5.07 -18.87
N GLY A 280 22.48 -5.66 -20.01
CA GLY A 280 21.50 -6.28 -20.90
C GLY A 280 20.44 -5.26 -21.34
N GLY A 281 19.16 -5.57 -21.11
CA GLY A 281 18.02 -4.66 -21.38
C GLY A 281 17.70 -3.67 -20.25
N PHE A 282 18.44 -3.71 -19.13
CA PHE A 282 18.19 -2.89 -17.96
C PHE A 282 18.89 -1.52 -18.06
N ASP A 283 18.12 -0.45 -17.89
CA ASP A 283 18.59 0.93 -17.80
C ASP A 283 18.26 1.46 -16.39
N PRO A 284 19.26 1.71 -15.53
CA PRO A 284 19.04 2.12 -14.13
C PRO A 284 18.37 3.50 -14.00
N ASP A 285 18.64 4.43 -14.91
CA ASP A 285 18.06 5.77 -14.85
C ASP A 285 16.62 5.76 -15.37
N ARG A 286 16.33 4.93 -16.38
CA ARG A 286 14.94 4.66 -16.80
C ARG A 286 14.14 4.05 -15.65
N TYR A 287 14.67 3.00 -15.02
CA TYR A 287 14.03 2.34 -13.88
C TYR A 287 13.74 3.32 -12.73
N ARG A 288 14.67 4.22 -12.42
CA ARG A 288 14.48 5.24 -11.36
C ARG A 288 13.36 6.23 -11.70
N ARG A 289 13.24 6.68 -12.95
CA ARG A 289 12.12 7.53 -13.37
C ARG A 289 10.80 6.77 -13.31
N GLU A 290 10.78 5.52 -13.77
CA GLU A 290 9.61 4.64 -13.68
C GLU A 290 9.16 4.44 -12.22
N VAL A 291 10.12 4.28 -11.27
CA VAL A 291 9.82 4.24 -9.82
C VAL A 291 9.02 5.47 -9.39
N ALA A 292 9.46 6.68 -9.76
CA ALA A 292 8.76 7.90 -9.40
C ALA A 292 7.33 7.91 -9.95
N VAL A 293 7.15 7.66 -11.25
CA VAL A 293 5.83 7.72 -11.90
C VAL A 293 4.90 6.61 -11.39
N ASN A 294 5.43 5.44 -11.05
CA ASN A 294 4.65 4.30 -10.57
C ASN A 294 4.39 4.32 -9.06
N THR A 295 4.88 5.32 -8.31
CA THR A 295 4.75 5.32 -6.84
C THR A 295 3.29 5.56 -6.39
N ASP A 296 2.79 4.70 -5.50
CA ASP A 296 1.49 4.82 -4.82
C ASP A 296 1.59 5.79 -3.63
N PHE A 297 1.54 7.09 -3.93
CA PHE A 297 1.50 8.17 -2.94
C PHE A 297 0.07 8.68 -2.66
N ARG A 298 -0.92 8.19 -3.40
CA ARG A 298 -2.33 8.59 -3.31
C ARG A 298 -3.25 7.41 -3.58
N LYS A 299 -4.19 7.19 -2.67
CA LYS A 299 -5.13 6.07 -2.75
C LYS A 299 -6.46 6.40 -2.09
N PHE A 300 -7.46 5.59 -2.43
CA PHE A 300 -8.81 5.74 -1.93
C PHE A 300 -9.38 4.38 -1.55
N ASP A 301 -9.78 4.24 -0.29
CA ASP A 301 -10.32 3.02 0.30
C ASP A 301 -11.24 3.40 1.46
N ASP A 302 -12.48 3.78 1.09
CA ASP A 302 -13.46 4.45 1.95
C ASP A 302 -12.94 5.74 2.64
N ALA A 303 -11.74 6.17 2.28
CA ALA A 303 -10.99 7.28 2.83
C ALA A 303 -9.99 7.75 1.78
N LEU A 304 -9.78 9.06 1.66
CA LEU A 304 -8.64 9.61 0.96
C LEU A 304 -7.39 9.34 1.81
N MET A 305 -6.38 8.70 1.24
CA MET A 305 -5.08 8.48 1.88
C MET A 305 -3.97 8.99 0.96
N MET A 306 -3.14 9.91 1.46
CA MET A 306 -2.03 10.46 0.69
C MET A 306 -0.75 10.61 1.52
N THR A 307 0.39 10.32 0.92
CA THR A 307 1.73 10.59 1.47
C THR A 307 2.43 11.55 0.52
N VAL A 308 2.53 12.82 0.89
CA VAL A 308 2.95 13.89 -0.03
C VAL A 308 4.05 14.75 0.58
N ASP A 309 4.89 15.35 -0.25
CA ASP A 309 5.88 16.34 0.20
C ASP A 309 5.27 17.74 0.18
N CYS A 310 5.10 18.36 1.35
CA CYS A 310 4.37 19.62 1.51
C CYS A 310 5.20 20.72 2.15
N SER A 311 4.98 21.94 1.66
CA SER A 311 5.42 23.16 2.33
C SER A 311 4.58 23.45 3.59
N PRO A 312 5.11 24.20 4.58
CA PRO A 312 4.34 24.62 5.75
C PRO A 312 3.04 25.38 5.41
N GLU A 313 3.04 26.19 4.36
CA GLU A 313 1.90 26.97 3.90
C GLU A 313 0.79 26.06 3.37
N THR A 314 1.17 25.04 2.60
CA THR A 314 0.23 24.02 2.09
C THR A 314 -0.41 23.27 3.25
N VAL A 315 0.39 22.85 4.24
CA VAL A 315 -0.13 22.18 5.45
C VAL A 315 -1.10 23.08 6.21
N ALA A 316 -0.80 24.37 6.37
CA ALA A 316 -1.68 25.31 7.05
C ALA A 316 -3.02 25.45 6.33
N ARG A 317 -3.01 25.54 4.99
CA ARG A 317 -4.23 25.59 4.18
C ARG A 317 -5.06 24.33 4.27
N LEU A 318 -4.43 23.15 4.23
CA LEU A 318 -5.13 21.87 4.42
C LEU A 318 -5.78 21.78 5.79
N ARG A 319 -5.10 22.21 6.85
CA ARG A 319 -5.66 22.23 8.20
C ARG A 319 -6.88 23.16 8.30
N ALA A 320 -6.87 24.30 7.62
CA ALA A 320 -8.01 25.21 7.60
C ALA A 320 -9.23 24.56 6.93
N ILE A 321 -9.09 24.05 5.71
CA ILE A 321 -10.16 23.38 4.95
C ILE A 321 -10.74 22.19 5.74
N LEU A 322 -9.86 21.33 6.25
CA LEU A 322 -10.27 20.15 7.00
C LEU A 322 -10.88 20.52 8.36
N GLY A 323 -10.38 21.56 9.03
CA GLY A 323 -10.94 22.06 10.28
C GLY A 323 -12.36 22.60 10.11
N GLU A 324 -12.62 23.37 9.05
CA GLU A 324 -13.95 23.85 8.70
C GLU A 324 -14.90 22.68 8.37
N ALA A 325 -14.43 21.70 7.58
CA ALA A 325 -15.21 20.52 7.23
C ALA A 325 -15.52 19.62 8.44
N VAL A 326 -14.62 19.53 9.43
CA VAL A 326 -14.87 18.86 10.71
C VAL A 326 -15.93 19.62 11.51
N ALA A 327 -15.82 20.95 11.62
CA ALA A 327 -16.79 21.78 12.32
C ALA A 327 -18.20 21.68 11.69
N ALA A 328 -18.27 21.49 10.38
CA ALA A 328 -19.50 21.24 9.63
C ALA A 328 -20.02 19.79 9.71
N GLY A 329 -19.31 18.88 10.39
CA GLY A 329 -19.71 17.48 10.52
C GLY A 329 -19.63 16.68 9.21
N VAL A 330 -18.80 17.10 8.27
CA VAL A 330 -18.67 16.44 6.95
C VAL A 330 -17.58 15.37 6.97
N VAL A 331 -16.43 15.68 7.59
CA VAL A 331 -15.26 14.80 7.58
C VAL A 331 -14.72 14.55 8.96
N ARG A 332 -13.94 13.49 9.08
CA ARG A 332 -12.93 13.30 10.14
C ARG A 332 -11.60 13.11 9.44
N TYR A 333 -10.53 13.65 10.00
CA TYR A 333 -9.22 13.51 9.38
C TYR A 333 -8.11 13.23 10.39
N GLY A 334 -7.05 12.62 9.91
CA GLY A 334 -5.79 12.47 10.60
C GLY A 334 -4.66 13.01 9.74
N LEU A 335 -3.73 13.74 10.36
CA LEU A 335 -2.63 14.39 9.66
C LEU A 335 -1.34 14.25 10.46
N HIS A 336 -0.33 13.60 9.87
CA HIS A 336 0.98 13.39 10.49
C HIS A 336 2.13 13.95 9.64
N LEU A 337 3.02 14.74 10.25
CA LEU A 337 4.16 15.38 9.59
C LEU A 337 5.47 14.71 10.00
N GLN A 338 6.35 14.52 9.03
CA GLN A 338 7.50 13.64 9.14
C GLN A 338 8.68 14.16 8.32
N ASP A 339 9.90 13.78 8.70
CA ASP A 339 11.14 14.27 8.07
C ASP A 339 11.56 13.48 6.84
N GLU A 340 10.96 12.31 6.59
CA GLU A 340 11.30 11.44 5.48
C GLU A 340 10.15 10.45 5.19
N ALA A 341 10.14 9.92 3.97
CA ALA A 341 9.26 8.85 3.54
C ALA A 341 10.05 7.54 3.40
N LEU A 342 9.38 6.42 3.65
CA LEU A 342 9.86 5.08 3.37
C LEU A 342 9.17 4.54 2.13
N MET A 343 9.98 3.91 1.29
CA MET A 343 9.49 3.17 0.14
C MET A 343 9.46 1.68 0.48
N THR A 344 8.48 0.96 -0.07
CA THR A 344 8.42 -0.51 -0.05
C THR A 344 8.05 -0.96 -1.47
N CYS A 345 8.90 -1.76 -2.12
CA CYS A 345 8.70 -2.12 -3.52
C CYS A 345 8.12 -3.53 -3.65
N VAL A 346 7.16 -3.70 -4.56
CA VAL A 346 6.70 -5.00 -5.02
C VAL A 346 6.84 -5.02 -6.53
N VAL A 347 7.69 -5.90 -7.02
CA VAL A 347 8.13 -5.88 -8.41
C VAL A 347 7.83 -7.23 -9.04
N PRO A 348 6.76 -7.36 -9.86
CA PRO A 348 6.53 -8.57 -10.65
C PRO A 348 7.77 -8.89 -11.52
N SER A 349 8.40 -7.85 -12.09
CA SER A 349 9.72 -7.94 -12.72
C SER A 349 10.41 -6.57 -12.79
N VAL A 350 11.73 -6.54 -12.56
CA VAL A 350 12.54 -5.30 -12.66
C VAL A 350 12.86 -4.91 -14.11
N LEU A 351 12.53 -5.80 -15.06
CA LEU A 351 12.77 -5.61 -16.49
C LEU A 351 11.55 -5.04 -17.20
N THR A 352 10.41 -5.04 -16.54
CA THR A 352 9.13 -4.55 -17.08
C THR A 352 8.76 -3.25 -16.37
N PRO A 353 8.09 -2.33 -17.09
CA PRO A 353 7.76 -1.01 -16.55
C PRO A 353 6.53 -1.01 -15.63
N ASP A 354 5.94 -2.17 -15.35
CA ASP A 354 4.73 -2.39 -14.54
C ASP A 354 5.02 -2.62 -13.04
N HIS A 355 6.25 -2.35 -12.60
CA HIS A 355 6.64 -2.48 -11.21
C HIS A 355 5.95 -1.45 -10.31
N MET A 356 5.55 -1.87 -9.11
CA MET A 356 4.78 -1.05 -8.17
C MET A 356 5.64 -0.67 -6.95
N HIS A 357 5.50 0.58 -6.50
CA HIS A 357 6.23 1.10 -5.36
C HIS A 357 5.28 1.79 -4.41
N PHE A 358 5.29 1.37 -3.15
CA PHE A 358 4.49 1.99 -2.11
C PHE A 358 5.35 3.01 -1.36
N VAL A 359 4.77 4.15 -1.06
CA VAL A 359 5.38 5.14 -0.17
C VAL A 359 4.49 5.41 1.02
N ASP A 360 5.11 5.51 2.19
CA ASP A 360 4.47 5.94 3.44
C ASP A 360 5.49 6.78 4.23
N GLY A 361 5.08 7.66 5.13
CA GLY A 361 6.02 8.51 5.86
C GLY A 361 6.74 7.76 6.98
N ALA A 362 8.06 7.92 7.13
CA ALA A 362 8.91 7.06 7.99
C ALA A 362 8.68 7.17 9.51
N GLY A 363 8.29 8.35 9.99
CA GLY A 363 8.05 8.60 11.42
C GLY A 363 6.67 8.18 11.95
N GLY A 364 6.05 7.10 11.47
CA GLY A 364 4.69 6.68 11.91
C GLY A 364 3.65 6.55 10.80
N GLY A 365 3.74 7.40 9.78
CA GLY A 365 3.00 7.30 8.53
C GLY A 365 1.49 7.33 8.72
N TYR A 366 0.79 6.54 7.92
CA TYR A 366 -0.66 6.34 8.06
C TYR A 366 -1.06 5.81 9.43
N ALA A 367 -0.23 5.03 10.14
CA ALA A 367 -0.60 4.51 11.46
C ALA A 367 -0.81 5.64 12.49
N PHE A 368 0.02 6.68 12.44
CA PHE A 368 -0.10 7.82 13.35
C PHE A 368 -1.18 8.81 12.91
N ALA A 369 -1.37 9.00 11.60
CA ALA A 369 -2.52 9.73 11.10
C ALA A 369 -3.84 9.04 11.53
N ALA A 370 -3.93 7.72 11.40
CA ALA A 370 -5.09 6.93 11.79
C ALA A 370 -5.36 6.96 13.29
N ARG A 371 -4.33 7.14 14.15
CA ARG A 371 -4.51 7.31 15.59
C ARG A 371 -5.34 8.56 15.94
N GLN A 372 -5.20 9.64 15.18
CA GLN A 372 -5.99 10.87 15.37
C GLN A 372 -7.49 10.66 15.04
N LEU A 373 -7.83 9.67 14.21
CA LEU A 373 -9.20 9.33 13.85
C LEU A 373 -9.93 8.47 14.89
N ARG A 374 -9.20 7.92 15.87
CA ARG A 374 -9.75 7.09 16.96
C ARG A 374 -10.10 7.90 18.21
N GLY A 375 -9.80 9.21 18.20
CA GLY A 375 -10.03 10.15 19.29
C GLY A 375 -11.41 10.76 19.30
#